data_AF-A0A933P4K4-F1
#
_entry.id   AF-A0A933P4K4-F1
#
_cell.length_a   1.000
_cell.length_b   1.000
_cell.length_c   1.000
_cell.angle_alpha   90.00
_cell.angle_beta   90.00
_cell.angle_gamma   90.00
#
_symmetry.space_group_name_H-M   'P 1'
#
loop_
_entity.id
_entity.type
_entity.pdbx_description
1 polymer ?
#
loop_
_entity_poly.entity_id
_entity_poly.type
_entity_poly.pdbx_seq_one_letter_code
_entity_poly.pdbx_strand_id
1 'polypeptide(L)'
;MTDRRFQRALDGWLDTIASPNTRAAYRRDLEVYAAWASDADLHPAEVTAADIGAFRDHCRAAGSGPATVNRRLAAVSSFYRHTEPRWGVSNPAATAERSPVPVSSAAAMSSAAARQVWAAAVARGGTTAVIVALVLLDGFKTKDLLVLDVGDVRWRRGVASIDGVVLSARTAVVIRSHLAGRRSGPLLTRELASAELDRLTRFGVDYLVKRVGADAGLATPLTVNALRAAHAVSSGPTC
;
A
#
# COMPACT_ATOMS: atom_id res chain seq x y z
N MET A 1 5.86 -31.38 -7.66
CA MET A 1 6.98 -31.52 -6.68
C MET A 1 7.95 -30.38 -6.95
N THR A 2 7.88 -29.29 -6.18
CA THR A 2 8.55 -28.04 -6.56
C THR A 2 10.06 -28.22 -6.60
N ASP A 3 10.65 -28.02 -7.78
CA ASP A 3 12.07 -28.22 -8.07
C ASP A 3 12.98 -27.48 -7.05
N ARG A 4 13.90 -28.21 -6.39
CA ARG A 4 14.88 -27.65 -5.45
C ARG A 4 15.75 -26.57 -6.10
N ARG A 5 15.98 -26.64 -7.42
CA ARG A 5 16.70 -25.61 -8.17
C ARG A 5 15.87 -24.33 -8.28
N PHE A 6 14.57 -24.44 -8.54
CA PHE A 6 13.65 -23.30 -8.54
C PHE A 6 13.62 -22.60 -7.17
N GLN A 7 13.46 -23.35 -6.08
CA GLN A 7 13.39 -22.77 -4.73
C GLN A 7 14.67 -22.02 -4.33
N ARG A 8 15.85 -22.58 -4.64
CA ARG A 8 17.13 -21.88 -4.40
C ARG A 8 17.27 -20.60 -5.22
N ALA A 9 16.82 -20.63 -6.48
CA ALA A 9 16.83 -19.44 -7.32
C ALA A 9 15.83 -18.38 -6.81
N LEU A 10 14.67 -18.81 -6.32
CA LEU A 10 13.65 -17.95 -5.74
C LEU A 10 14.18 -17.23 -4.50
N ASP A 11 14.75 -17.95 -3.54
CA ASP A 11 15.28 -17.34 -2.32
C ASP A 11 16.44 -16.38 -2.62
N GLY A 12 17.39 -16.79 -3.47
CA GLY A 12 18.49 -15.91 -3.89
C GLY A 12 18.02 -14.65 -4.62
N TRP A 13 16.96 -14.74 -5.42
CA TRP A 13 16.35 -13.58 -6.05
C TRP A 13 15.64 -12.69 -5.03
N LEU A 14 14.87 -13.26 -4.11
CA LEU A 14 14.12 -12.52 -3.10
C LEU A 14 15.05 -11.73 -2.15
N ASP A 15 16.27 -12.21 -1.90
CA ASP A 15 17.28 -11.50 -1.12
C ASP A 15 17.80 -10.22 -1.82
N THR A 16 17.66 -10.13 -3.15
CA THR A 16 17.97 -8.89 -3.88
C THR A 16 16.91 -7.79 -3.72
N ILE A 17 15.75 -8.11 -3.11
CA ILE A 17 14.63 -7.18 -2.97
C ILE A 17 14.68 -6.50 -1.60
N ALA A 18 15.08 -5.23 -1.60
CA ALA A 18 15.24 -4.44 -0.38
C ALA A 18 13.92 -4.22 0.40
N SER A 19 12.80 -4.01 -0.29
CA SER A 19 11.52 -3.74 0.37
C SER A 19 10.88 -5.04 0.90
N PRO A 20 10.67 -5.18 2.22
CA PRO A 20 10.06 -6.38 2.80
C PRO A 20 8.64 -6.65 2.24
N ASN A 21 7.89 -5.57 1.98
CA ASN A 21 6.54 -5.66 1.41
C ASN A 21 6.58 -6.15 -0.04
N THR A 22 7.46 -5.58 -0.86
CA THR A 22 7.63 -6.04 -2.26
C THR A 22 8.11 -7.48 -2.29
N ARG A 23 9.06 -7.85 -1.44
CA ARG A 23 9.58 -9.21 -1.31
C ARG A 23 8.48 -10.20 -0.94
N ALA A 24 7.68 -9.91 0.09
CA ALA A 24 6.57 -10.77 0.48
C ALA A 24 5.47 -10.85 -0.60
N ALA A 25 5.21 -9.75 -1.30
CA ALA A 25 4.25 -9.71 -2.40
C ALA A 25 4.71 -10.58 -3.59
N TYR A 26 5.99 -10.47 -3.96
CA TYR A 26 6.59 -11.24 -5.04
C TYR A 26 6.78 -12.72 -4.71
N ARG A 27 7.09 -13.06 -3.45
CA ARG A 27 7.12 -14.46 -2.99
C ARG A 27 5.76 -15.14 -3.26
N ARG A 28 4.66 -14.55 -2.77
CA ARG A 28 3.30 -15.07 -3.01
C ARG A 28 2.95 -15.16 -4.48
N ASP A 29 3.36 -14.18 -5.28
CA ASP A 29 3.09 -14.19 -6.72
C ASP A 29 3.83 -15.33 -7.44
N LEU A 30 5.08 -15.60 -7.07
CA LEU A 30 5.86 -16.70 -7.65
C LEU A 30 5.45 -18.07 -7.12
N GLU A 31 4.92 -18.16 -5.90
CA GLU A 31 4.29 -19.39 -5.40
C GLU A 31 3.06 -19.74 -6.24
N VAL A 32 2.20 -18.76 -6.56
CA VAL A 32 1.05 -18.97 -7.46
C VAL A 32 1.50 -19.41 -8.85
N TYR A 33 2.54 -18.76 -9.39
CA TYR A 33 3.11 -19.15 -10.69
C TYR A 33 3.69 -20.57 -10.67
N ALA A 34 4.47 -20.92 -9.64
CA ALA A 34 5.10 -22.23 -9.53
C ALA A 34 4.08 -23.35 -9.37
N ALA A 35 2.99 -23.11 -8.63
CA ALA A 35 1.87 -24.04 -8.54
C ALA A 35 1.24 -24.28 -9.91
N TRP A 36 0.87 -23.21 -10.62
CA TRP A 36 0.31 -23.30 -11.96
C TRP A 36 1.23 -24.02 -12.95
N ALA A 37 2.53 -23.70 -12.94
CA ALA A 37 3.51 -24.33 -13.83
C ALA A 37 3.68 -25.82 -13.50
N SER A 38 3.66 -26.20 -12.22
CA SER A 38 3.70 -27.60 -11.80
C SER A 38 2.45 -28.37 -12.22
N ASP A 39 1.27 -27.75 -12.18
CA ASP A 39 0.01 -28.37 -12.61
C ASP A 39 -0.03 -28.56 -14.14
N ALA A 40 0.67 -27.70 -14.88
CA ALA A 40 0.83 -27.78 -16.33
C ALA A 40 2.03 -28.65 -16.77
N ASP A 41 2.72 -29.31 -15.83
CA ASP A 41 3.95 -30.09 -16.06
C ASP A 41 5.07 -29.32 -16.78
N LEU A 42 5.15 -28.00 -16.54
CA LEU A 42 6.14 -27.12 -17.15
C LEU A 42 7.41 -27.04 -16.32
N HIS A 43 8.54 -27.40 -16.92
CA HIS A 43 9.83 -27.21 -16.31
C HIS A 43 10.25 -25.73 -16.39
N PRO A 44 10.73 -25.08 -15.31
CA PRO A 44 11.04 -23.64 -15.31
C PRO A 44 12.01 -23.19 -16.40
N ALA A 45 12.91 -24.06 -16.85
CA ALA A 45 13.87 -23.76 -17.92
C ALA A 45 13.28 -23.90 -19.35
N GLU A 46 12.08 -24.42 -19.49
CA GLU A 46 11.43 -24.72 -20.79
C GLU A 46 10.20 -23.84 -21.04
N VAL A 47 9.85 -22.98 -20.08
CA VAL A 47 8.72 -22.06 -20.16
C VAL A 47 8.91 -21.09 -21.32
N THR A 48 7.89 -21.00 -22.17
CA THR A 48 7.85 -20.11 -23.34
C THR A 48 7.01 -18.86 -23.08
N ALA A 49 7.06 -17.89 -24.01
CA ALA A 49 6.17 -16.74 -23.95
C ALA A 49 4.68 -17.12 -24.06
N ALA A 50 4.35 -18.21 -24.77
CA ALA A 50 2.98 -18.71 -24.87
C ALA A 50 2.48 -19.23 -23.51
N ASP A 51 3.34 -19.91 -22.76
CA ASP A 51 3.02 -20.38 -21.40
C ASP A 51 2.77 -19.22 -20.45
N ILE A 52 3.55 -18.12 -20.57
CA ILE A 52 3.29 -16.91 -19.80
C ILE A 52 1.92 -16.28 -20.15
N GLY A 53 1.52 -16.35 -21.41
CA GLY A 53 0.16 -16.00 -21.85
C GLY A 53 -0.91 -16.88 -21.21
N ALA A 54 -0.70 -18.20 -21.20
CA ALA A 54 -1.60 -19.15 -20.55
C ALA A 54 -1.71 -18.90 -19.03
N PHE A 55 -0.60 -18.60 -18.36
CA PHE A 55 -0.60 -18.23 -16.93
C PHE A 55 -1.40 -16.95 -16.66
N ARG A 56 -1.25 -15.93 -17.51
CA ARG A 56 -2.04 -14.70 -17.43
C ARG A 56 -3.53 -15.00 -17.54
N ASP A 57 -3.93 -15.83 -18.50
CA ASP A 57 -5.33 -16.14 -18.74
C ASP A 57 -5.91 -17.05 -17.65
N HIS A 58 -5.10 -17.97 -17.11
CA HIS A 58 -5.42 -18.71 -15.88
C HIS A 58 -5.67 -17.77 -14.69
N CYS A 59 -4.81 -16.77 -14.47
CA CYS A 59 -5.00 -15.81 -13.38
C CYS A 59 -6.32 -15.02 -13.53
N ARG A 60 -6.67 -14.65 -14.77
CA ARG A 60 -7.93 -13.96 -15.07
C ARG A 60 -9.13 -14.86 -14.82
N ALA A 61 -9.08 -16.11 -15.29
CA ALA A 61 -10.12 -17.12 -15.04
C ALA A 61 -10.32 -17.41 -13.54
N ALA A 62 -9.23 -17.34 -12.76
CA ALA A 62 -9.27 -17.43 -11.30
C ALA A 62 -9.75 -16.14 -10.59
N GLY A 63 -10.28 -15.16 -11.32
CA GLY A 63 -10.87 -13.93 -10.76
C GLY A 63 -9.85 -12.86 -10.34
N SER A 64 -8.58 -12.97 -10.72
CA SER A 64 -7.58 -11.96 -10.37
C SER A 64 -7.79 -10.67 -11.18
N GLY A 65 -7.89 -9.53 -10.50
CA GLY A 65 -8.01 -8.23 -11.17
C GLY A 65 -6.78 -7.84 -12.00
N PRO A 66 -6.91 -6.93 -12.99
CA PRO A 66 -5.84 -6.54 -13.92
C PRO A 66 -4.52 -6.13 -13.26
N ALA A 67 -4.59 -5.35 -12.17
CA ALA A 67 -3.40 -4.92 -11.42
C ALA A 67 -2.66 -6.10 -10.77
N THR A 68 -3.41 -7.07 -10.23
CA THR A 68 -2.84 -8.28 -9.62
C THR A 68 -2.17 -9.14 -10.67
N VAL A 69 -2.82 -9.35 -11.83
CA VAL A 69 -2.25 -10.10 -12.96
C VAL A 69 -0.95 -9.46 -13.42
N ASN A 70 -0.94 -8.15 -13.65
CA ASN A 70 0.28 -7.45 -14.08
C ASN A 70 1.40 -7.50 -13.03
N ARG A 71 1.08 -7.45 -11.74
CA ARG A 71 2.07 -7.58 -10.67
C ARG A 71 2.68 -8.98 -10.66
N ARG A 72 1.88 -10.04 -10.82
CA ARG A 72 2.38 -11.41 -10.97
C ARG A 72 3.31 -11.55 -12.19
N LEU A 73 2.90 -11.03 -13.35
CA LEU A 73 3.73 -11.02 -14.56
C LEU A 73 5.04 -10.23 -14.37
N ALA A 74 5.02 -9.13 -13.59
CA ALA A 74 6.23 -8.40 -13.25
C ALA A 74 7.17 -9.20 -12.33
N ALA A 75 6.62 -9.92 -11.35
CA ALA A 75 7.39 -10.81 -10.49
C ALA A 75 8.06 -11.93 -11.30
N VAL A 76 7.29 -12.61 -12.17
CA VAL A 76 7.80 -13.65 -13.08
C VAL A 76 8.90 -13.11 -13.99
N SER A 77 8.65 -11.99 -14.68
CA SER A 77 9.64 -11.36 -15.56
C SER A 77 10.92 -10.96 -14.82
N SER A 78 10.80 -10.39 -13.62
CA SER A 78 11.98 -10.01 -12.85
C SER A 78 12.75 -11.21 -12.30
N PHE A 79 12.06 -12.31 -11.98
CA PHE A 79 12.68 -13.57 -11.54
C PHE A 79 13.49 -14.20 -12.67
N TYR A 80 12.89 -14.36 -13.85
CA TYR A 80 13.58 -14.94 -15.01
C TYR A 80 14.79 -14.12 -15.44
N ARG A 81 14.71 -12.80 -15.39
CA ARG A 81 15.87 -11.91 -15.62
C ARG A 81 17.01 -12.14 -14.62
N HIS A 82 16.71 -12.48 -13.36
CA HIS A 82 17.73 -12.79 -12.36
C HIS A 82 18.37 -14.17 -12.60
N THR A 83 17.61 -15.13 -13.11
CA THR A 83 18.07 -16.50 -13.33
C THR A 83 18.72 -16.72 -14.69
N GLU A 84 18.44 -15.86 -15.68
CA GLU A 84 18.93 -15.95 -17.07
C GLU A 84 20.44 -16.27 -17.16
N PRO A 85 21.36 -15.58 -16.43
CA PRO A 85 22.79 -15.89 -16.50
C PRO A 85 23.16 -17.31 -16.01
N ARG A 86 22.34 -17.91 -15.13
CA ARG A 86 22.60 -19.22 -14.51
C ARG A 86 21.86 -20.35 -15.19
N TRP A 87 20.72 -20.06 -15.81
CA TRP A 87 19.87 -21.05 -16.44
C TRP A 87 20.10 -21.10 -17.96
N GLY A 88 20.69 -20.06 -18.55
CA GLY A 88 20.89 -19.98 -20.00
C GLY A 88 19.58 -19.82 -20.77
N VAL A 89 18.51 -19.42 -20.08
CA VAL A 89 17.16 -19.29 -20.62
C VAL A 89 16.81 -17.81 -20.65
N SER A 90 16.49 -17.31 -21.84
CA SER A 90 16.00 -15.95 -22.01
C SER A 90 14.66 -15.76 -21.33
N ASN A 91 14.42 -14.56 -20.79
CA ASN A 91 13.21 -14.27 -20.03
C ASN A 91 11.91 -14.45 -20.86
N PRO A 92 11.09 -15.48 -20.60
CA PRO A 92 9.88 -15.74 -21.37
C PRO A 92 8.77 -14.71 -21.10
N ALA A 93 8.87 -13.97 -20.00
CA ALA A 93 7.93 -12.92 -19.62
C ALA A 93 8.43 -11.52 -19.99
N ALA A 94 9.48 -11.39 -20.82
CA ALA A 94 10.00 -10.10 -21.26
C ALA A 94 8.96 -9.31 -22.08
N THR A 95 8.23 -9.99 -22.95
CA THR A 95 7.22 -9.40 -23.86
C THR A 95 5.78 -9.70 -23.42
N ALA A 96 5.59 -10.17 -22.18
CA ALA A 96 4.28 -10.53 -21.67
C ALA A 96 3.30 -9.35 -21.73
N GLU A 97 2.23 -9.52 -22.50
CA GLU A 97 1.18 -8.52 -22.65
C GLU A 97 0.52 -8.24 -21.29
N ARG A 98 0.43 -6.95 -20.94
CA ARG A 98 -0.13 -6.48 -19.69
C ARG A 98 -1.60 -6.13 -19.88
N SER A 99 -2.44 -6.55 -18.94
CA SER A 99 -3.83 -6.08 -18.92
C SER A 99 -3.84 -4.56 -18.74
N PRO A 100 -4.64 -3.79 -19.50
CA PRO A 100 -4.92 -2.41 -19.16
C PRO A 100 -5.44 -2.37 -17.72
N VAL A 101 -4.69 -1.69 -16.85
CA VAL A 101 -5.20 -1.37 -15.52
C VAL A 101 -5.93 -0.05 -15.72
N PRO A 102 -7.25 0.01 -15.51
CA PRO A 102 -7.92 1.30 -15.41
C PRO A 102 -7.11 2.08 -14.41
N VAL A 103 -6.59 3.24 -14.80
CA VAL A 103 -6.01 4.15 -13.82
C VAL A 103 -7.13 4.30 -12.81
N SER A 104 -6.95 3.82 -11.58
CA SER A 104 -7.81 4.31 -10.54
C SER A 104 -7.41 5.78 -10.50
N SER A 105 -8.14 6.63 -11.22
CA SER A 105 -8.41 7.92 -10.66
C SER A 105 -8.92 7.54 -9.27
N ALA A 106 -8.06 7.69 -8.28
CA ALA A 106 -8.55 8.12 -7.00
C ALA A 106 -9.41 9.32 -7.39
N ALA A 107 -10.71 9.08 -7.60
CA ALA A 107 -11.58 10.02 -8.28
C ALA A 107 -11.33 11.33 -7.55
N ALA A 108 -10.83 12.34 -8.27
CA ALA A 108 -10.25 13.51 -7.64
C ALA A 108 -11.30 14.03 -6.66
N MET A 109 -11.05 13.85 -5.37
CA MET A 109 -12.06 14.10 -4.35
C MET A 109 -12.36 15.58 -4.44
N SER A 110 -13.63 15.92 -4.68
CA SER A 110 -14.01 17.33 -4.81
C SER A 110 -13.65 18.08 -3.52
N SER A 111 -13.34 19.37 -3.62
CA SER A 111 -13.05 20.19 -2.44
C SER A 111 -14.22 20.19 -1.44
N ALA A 112 -15.46 20.00 -1.92
CA ALA A 112 -16.63 19.83 -1.07
C ALA A 112 -16.59 18.51 -0.28
N ALA A 113 -16.32 17.39 -0.95
CA ALA A 113 -16.17 16.09 -0.30
C ALA A 113 -14.99 16.08 0.68
N ALA A 114 -13.86 16.71 0.33
CA ALA A 114 -12.72 16.87 1.22
C ALA A 114 -13.09 17.61 2.52
N ARG A 115 -13.89 18.68 2.41
CA ARG A 115 -14.41 19.42 3.58
C ARG A 115 -15.36 18.57 4.43
N GLN A 116 -16.25 17.81 3.81
CA GLN A 116 -17.17 16.90 4.53
C GLN A 116 -16.40 15.82 5.29
N VAL A 117 -15.40 15.21 4.66
CA VAL A 117 -14.54 14.21 5.29
C VAL A 117 -13.75 14.82 6.44
N TRP A 118 -13.18 16.02 6.27
CA TRP A 118 -12.50 16.72 7.35
C TRP A 118 -13.44 17.00 8.54
N ALA A 119 -14.65 17.51 8.28
CA ALA A 119 -15.64 17.78 9.32
C ALA A 119 -16.04 16.50 10.08
N ALA A 120 -16.32 15.41 9.37
CA ALA A 120 -16.61 14.11 9.96
C ALA A 120 -15.43 13.59 10.79
N ALA A 121 -14.19 13.74 10.31
CA ALA A 121 -13.00 13.32 11.03
C ALA A 121 -12.82 14.06 12.35
N VAL A 122 -13.00 15.39 12.34
CA VAL A 122 -12.94 16.23 13.55
C VAL A 122 -14.04 15.84 14.54
N ALA A 123 -15.27 15.63 14.06
CA ALA A 123 -16.40 15.22 14.90
C ALA A 123 -16.14 13.86 15.59
N ARG A 124 -15.45 12.94 14.92
CA ARG A 124 -15.04 11.64 15.51
C ARG A 124 -13.86 11.75 16.47
N GLY A 125 -12.95 12.69 16.23
CA GLY A 125 -11.75 12.88 17.04
C GLY A 125 -10.78 11.68 17.02
N GLY A 126 -9.90 11.67 18.01
CA GLY A 126 -8.93 10.60 18.27
C GLY A 126 -8.08 10.21 17.06
N THR A 127 -7.79 8.90 16.96
CA THR A 127 -6.96 8.34 15.89
C THR A 127 -7.51 8.65 14.49
N THR A 128 -8.84 8.75 14.33
CA THR A 128 -9.45 9.04 13.02
C THR A 128 -9.08 10.45 12.55
N ALA A 129 -9.23 11.45 13.42
CA ALA A 129 -8.88 12.83 13.11
C ALA A 129 -7.40 12.99 12.74
N VAL A 130 -6.51 12.30 13.46
CA VAL A 130 -5.06 12.34 13.18
C VAL A 130 -4.73 11.70 11.83
N ILE A 131 -5.31 10.54 11.49
CA ILE A 131 -5.12 9.90 10.18
C ILE A 131 -5.55 10.84 9.06
N VAL A 132 -6.76 11.40 9.14
CA VAL A 132 -7.28 12.26 8.09
C VAL A 132 -6.44 13.53 7.97
N ALA A 133 -6.05 14.17 9.09
CA ALA A 133 -5.20 15.36 9.05
C ALA A 133 -3.86 15.10 8.35
N LEU A 134 -3.12 14.08 8.79
CA LEU A 134 -1.80 13.77 8.22
C LEU A 134 -1.88 13.39 6.73
N VAL A 135 -2.96 12.74 6.28
CA VAL A 135 -3.09 12.33 4.87
C VAL A 135 -3.63 13.47 4.00
N LEU A 136 -4.74 14.09 4.41
CA LEU A 136 -5.48 15.06 3.62
C LEU A 136 -4.82 16.45 3.65
N LEU A 137 -4.24 16.84 4.78
CA LEU A 137 -3.67 18.18 4.97
C LEU A 137 -2.17 18.20 4.75
N ASP A 138 -1.46 17.12 5.08
CA ASP A 138 0.02 17.07 5.03
C ASP A 138 0.58 15.99 4.08
N GLY A 139 -0.27 15.22 3.40
CA GLY A 139 0.17 14.32 2.35
C GLY A 139 1.07 13.18 2.81
N PHE A 140 0.83 12.57 3.97
CA PHE A 140 1.56 11.38 4.46
C PHE A 140 1.09 10.08 3.78
N LYS A 141 1.97 9.09 3.57
CA LYS A 141 1.59 7.78 3.00
C LYS A 141 1.20 6.84 4.13
N THR A 142 0.30 5.90 3.85
CA THR A 142 -0.12 4.89 4.84
C THR A 142 1.07 4.18 5.50
N LYS A 143 2.11 3.84 4.73
CA LYS A 143 3.29 3.15 5.28
C LYS A 143 4.04 3.99 6.32
N ASP A 144 4.06 5.32 6.14
CA ASP A 144 4.78 6.24 7.01
C ASP A 144 3.97 6.41 8.30
N LEU A 145 2.64 6.55 8.19
CA LEU A 145 1.73 6.63 9.34
C LEU A 145 1.85 5.45 10.32
N LEU A 146 2.02 4.24 9.79
CA LEU A 146 1.98 3.01 10.58
C LEU A 146 3.18 2.88 11.51
N VAL A 147 4.29 3.57 11.23
CA VAL A 147 5.52 3.48 12.02
C VAL A 147 5.70 4.65 12.98
N LEU A 148 4.88 5.71 12.87
CA LEU A 148 5.02 6.90 13.72
C LEU A 148 4.80 6.60 15.20
N ASP A 149 5.68 7.15 16.02
CA ASP A 149 5.59 7.27 17.46
C ASP A 149 5.37 8.72 17.88
N VAL A 150 4.90 8.91 19.12
CA VAL A 150 4.72 10.26 19.70
C VAL A 150 6.03 11.06 19.64
N GLY A 151 7.17 10.40 19.82
CA GLY A 151 8.50 11.03 19.80
C GLY A 151 8.92 11.59 18.43
N ASP A 152 8.28 11.15 17.35
CA ASP A 152 8.56 11.63 15.99
C ASP A 152 7.94 13.01 15.73
N VAL A 153 6.91 13.37 16.50
CA VAL A 153 6.27 14.69 16.41
C VAL A 153 7.11 15.70 17.19
N ARG A 154 7.89 16.50 16.45
CA ARG A 154 8.74 17.55 17.00
C ARG A 154 7.98 18.86 17.10
N TRP A 155 8.11 19.52 18.24
CA TRP A 155 7.45 20.80 18.51
C TRP A 155 8.50 21.91 18.66
N ARG A 156 8.39 22.98 17.87
CA ARG A 156 9.24 24.17 17.99
C ARG A 156 8.40 25.43 17.86
N ARG A 157 8.40 26.28 18.89
CA ARG A 157 7.67 27.58 18.91
C ARG A 157 6.22 27.45 18.42
N GLY A 158 5.51 26.40 18.84
CA GLY A 158 4.11 26.16 18.47
C GLY A 158 3.90 25.45 17.12
N VAL A 159 4.95 25.23 16.34
CA VAL A 159 4.91 24.50 15.06
C VAL A 159 5.26 23.04 15.29
N ALA A 160 4.48 22.13 14.69
CA ALA A 160 4.74 20.69 14.72
C ALA A 160 5.42 20.25 13.41
N SER A 161 6.34 19.30 13.50
CA SER A 161 6.94 18.66 12.33
C SER A 161 7.21 17.17 12.56
N ILE A 162 7.26 16.42 11.46
CA ILE A 162 7.63 14.99 11.42
C ILE A 162 8.62 14.84 10.26
N ASP A 163 9.79 14.26 10.51
CA ASP A 163 10.84 14.04 9.49
C ASP A 163 11.15 15.29 8.63
N GLY A 164 11.16 16.47 9.26
CA GLY A 164 11.42 17.75 8.58
C GLY A 164 10.21 18.35 7.84
N VAL A 165 9.10 17.61 7.70
CA VAL A 165 7.85 18.12 7.13
C VAL A 165 7.12 18.94 8.20
N VAL A 166 6.91 20.22 7.92
CA VAL A 166 6.09 21.11 8.77
C VAL A 166 4.62 20.75 8.60
N LEU A 167 3.93 20.47 9.71
CA LEU A 167 2.53 20.11 9.72
C LEU A 167 1.63 21.35 9.71
N SER A 168 0.45 21.21 9.11
CA SER A 168 -0.59 22.23 9.18
C SER A 168 -0.99 22.52 10.64
N ALA A 169 -1.40 23.75 10.92
CA ALA A 169 -1.87 24.14 12.26
C ALA A 169 -3.06 23.27 12.73
N ARG A 170 -3.93 22.86 11.79
CA ARG A 170 -5.07 21.96 12.08
C ARG A 170 -4.59 20.57 12.49
N THR A 171 -3.59 20.03 11.80
CA THR A 171 -2.96 18.75 12.17
C THR A 171 -2.33 18.82 13.55
N ALA A 172 -1.61 19.89 13.85
CA ALA A 172 -1.01 20.10 15.16
C ALA A 172 -2.07 20.11 16.29
N VAL A 173 -3.20 20.78 16.08
CA VAL A 173 -4.31 20.79 17.06
C VAL A 173 -4.87 19.39 17.30
N VAL A 174 -5.20 18.64 16.24
CA VAL A 174 -5.78 17.29 16.43
C VAL A 174 -4.79 16.30 17.03
N ILE A 175 -3.49 16.39 16.70
CA ILE A 175 -2.46 15.57 17.34
C ILE A 175 -2.39 15.90 18.83
N ARG A 176 -2.35 17.18 19.20
CA ARG A 176 -2.28 17.58 20.61
C ARG A 176 -3.50 17.08 21.40
N SER A 177 -4.69 17.21 20.84
CA SER A 177 -5.92 16.69 21.45
C SER A 177 -5.91 15.16 21.56
N HIS A 178 -5.46 14.45 20.52
CA HIS A 178 -5.36 12.98 20.50
C HIS A 178 -4.35 12.43 21.50
N LEU A 179 -3.21 13.13 21.68
CA LEU A 179 -2.20 12.68 22.64
C LEU A 179 -2.67 12.81 24.08
N ALA A 180 -3.48 13.81 24.41
CA ALA A 180 -4.01 14.02 25.76
C ALA A 180 -2.95 13.89 26.88
N GLY A 181 -1.73 14.38 26.61
CA GLY A 181 -0.59 14.31 27.54
C GLY A 181 0.31 13.07 27.40
N ARG A 182 -0.06 12.09 26.59
CA ARG A 182 0.77 10.92 26.26
C ARG A 182 2.08 11.33 25.59
N ARG A 183 3.20 10.79 26.09
CA ARG A 183 4.56 11.19 25.69
C ARG A 183 5.35 10.12 24.92
N SER A 184 4.83 8.90 24.83
CA SER A 184 5.51 7.77 24.21
C SER A 184 4.55 6.79 23.55
N GLY A 185 5.13 5.85 22.80
CA GLY A 185 4.42 4.80 22.07
C GLY A 185 3.86 5.26 20.72
N PRO A 186 3.05 4.41 20.06
CA PRO A 186 2.52 4.66 18.72
C PRO A 186 1.70 5.93 18.64
N LEU A 187 1.91 6.76 17.60
CA LEU A 187 1.07 7.93 17.40
C LEU A 187 -0.39 7.49 17.12
N LEU A 188 -0.55 6.54 16.21
CA LEU A 188 -1.84 5.96 15.84
C LEU A 188 -2.11 4.71 16.66
N THR A 189 -3.12 4.79 17.52
CA THR A 189 -3.47 3.71 18.43
C THR A 189 -4.87 3.17 18.17
N ARG A 190 -5.06 1.90 18.52
CA ARG A 190 -6.36 1.31 18.79
C ARG A 190 -6.44 0.98 20.27
N GLU A 191 -7.62 1.09 20.85
CA GLU A 191 -7.88 0.64 22.21
C GLU A 191 -8.21 -0.86 22.18
N LEU A 192 -7.58 -1.62 23.08
CA LEU A 192 -7.88 -3.02 23.32
C LEU A 192 -9.01 -3.16 24.33
N ALA A 193 -9.62 -4.34 24.40
CA ALA A 193 -10.60 -4.65 25.45
C ALA A 193 -10.04 -4.49 26.87
N SER A 194 -8.72 -4.58 27.03
CA SER A 194 -7.98 -4.35 28.29
C SER A 194 -7.74 -2.86 28.61
N ALA A 195 -8.26 -1.92 27.81
CA ALA A 195 -7.93 -0.48 27.85
C ALA A 195 -6.45 -0.16 27.55
N GLU A 196 -5.66 -1.16 27.12
CA GLU A 196 -4.31 -0.94 26.61
C GLU A 196 -4.35 -0.35 25.21
N LEU A 197 -3.34 0.48 24.90
CA LEU A 197 -3.17 1.06 23.57
C LEU A 197 -2.20 0.22 22.76
N ASP A 198 -2.65 -0.23 21.60
CA ASP A 198 -1.84 -0.96 20.64
C ASP A 198 -1.65 -0.15 19.35
N ARG A 199 -0.56 -0.41 18.62
CA ARG A 199 -0.27 0.24 17.34
C ARG A 199 -1.37 -0.10 16.34
N LEU A 200 -1.86 0.91 15.64
CA LEU A 200 -2.86 0.70 14.60
C LEU A 200 -2.27 -0.07 13.42
N THR A 201 -3.00 -1.08 12.93
CA THR A 201 -2.60 -1.85 11.75
C THR A 201 -3.02 -1.16 10.45
N ARG A 202 -2.48 -1.61 9.32
CA ARG A 202 -2.93 -1.17 8.00
C ARG A 202 -4.44 -1.35 7.79
N PHE A 203 -4.99 -2.46 8.25
CA PHE A 203 -6.42 -2.73 8.18
C PHE A 203 -7.22 -1.82 9.11
N GLY A 204 -6.67 -1.48 10.28
CA GLY A 204 -7.25 -0.47 11.17
C GLY A 204 -7.33 0.91 10.51
N VAL A 205 -6.26 1.35 9.82
CA VAL A 205 -6.27 2.61 9.06
C VAL A 205 -7.35 2.57 7.97
N ASP A 206 -7.39 1.50 7.17
CA ASP A 206 -8.37 1.34 6.09
C ASP A 206 -9.81 1.35 6.62
N TYR A 207 -10.07 0.64 7.72
CA TYR A 207 -11.37 0.63 8.41
C TYR A 207 -11.79 2.03 8.87
N LEU A 208 -10.91 2.77 9.57
CA LEU A 208 -11.24 4.11 10.07
C LEU A 208 -11.48 5.11 8.92
N VAL A 209 -10.71 4.99 7.83
CA VAL A 209 -10.89 5.84 6.65
C VAL A 209 -12.20 5.54 5.93
N LYS A 210 -12.58 4.27 5.76
CA LYS A 210 -13.89 3.91 5.19
C LYS A 210 -15.04 4.42 6.04
N ARG A 211 -14.90 4.27 7.37
CA ARG A 211 -15.90 4.71 8.35
C ARG A 211 -16.10 6.22 8.32
N VAL A 212 -15.03 7.02 8.32
CA VAL A 212 -15.18 8.48 8.20
C VAL A 212 -15.70 8.91 6.82
N GLY A 213 -15.42 8.15 5.76
CA GLY A 213 -16.03 8.35 4.45
C GLY A 213 -17.55 8.15 4.47
N ALA A 214 -18.02 7.12 5.17
CA ALA A 214 -19.45 6.88 5.36
C ALA A 214 -20.10 7.99 6.20
N ASP A 215 -19.46 8.41 7.29
CA ASP A 215 -19.93 9.52 8.14
C ASP A 215 -19.99 10.85 7.38
N ALA A 216 -19.15 11.02 6.35
CA ALA A 216 -19.15 12.17 5.45
C ALA A 216 -20.20 12.08 4.32
N GLY A 217 -20.97 10.99 4.25
CA GLY A 217 -22.01 10.78 3.24
C GLY A 217 -21.48 10.47 1.85
N LEU A 218 -20.26 9.93 1.73
CA LEU A 218 -19.69 9.59 0.42
C LEU A 218 -20.39 8.37 -0.18
N ALA A 219 -20.72 8.45 -1.47
CA ALA A 219 -21.37 7.36 -2.20
C ALA A 219 -20.46 6.13 -2.43
N THR A 220 -19.15 6.31 -2.38
CA THR A 220 -18.16 5.23 -2.55
C THR A 220 -17.26 5.12 -1.33
N PRO A 221 -16.78 3.91 -0.97
CA PRO A 221 -15.87 3.74 0.14
C PRO A 221 -14.59 4.57 -0.03
N LEU A 222 -14.33 5.44 0.94
CA LEU A 222 -13.13 6.27 0.96
C LEU A 222 -11.88 5.40 1.14
N THR A 223 -10.81 5.75 0.43
CA THR A 223 -9.49 5.11 0.56
C THR A 223 -8.43 6.12 0.95
N VAL A 224 -7.33 5.66 1.55
CA VAL A 224 -6.19 6.54 1.90
C VAL A 224 -5.60 7.19 0.64
N ASN A 225 -5.56 6.48 -0.49
CA ASN A 225 -5.07 7.04 -1.74
C ASN A 225 -5.98 8.15 -2.27
N ALA A 226 -7.31 8.01 -2.14
CA ALA A 226 -8.26 9.06 -2.49
C ALA A 226 -8.09 10.31 -1.62
N LEU A 227 -7.94 10.13 -0.30
CA LEU A 227 -7.61 11.21 0.63
C LEU A 227 -6.32 11.93 0.24
N ARG A 228 -5.26 11.18 -0.02
CA ARG A 228 -3.94 11.72 -0.36
C ARG A 228 -3.94 12.45 -1.70
N ALA A 229 -4.67 11.93 -2.70
CA ALA A 229 -4.77 12.58 -4.01
C ALA A 229 -5.38 13.98 -3.89
N ALA A 230 -6.33 14.19 -2.96
CA ALA A 230 -6.94 15.49 -2.72
C ALA A 230 -5.97 16.53 -2.17
N HIS A 231 -5.01 16.11 -1.33
CA HIS A 231 -3.94 16.99 -0.85
C HIS A 231 -3.14 17.59 -2.02
N ALA A 232 -2.71 16.74 -2.96
CA ALA A 232 -1.92 17.17 -4.11
C ALA A 232 -2.62 18.21 -4.99
N VAL A 233 -3.96 18.16 -5.06
CA VAL A 233 -4.77 19.15 -5.80
C VAL A 233 -4.84 20.49 -5.04
N SER A 234 -4.91 20.46 -3.71
CA SER A 234 -4.97 21.67 -2.88
C SER A 234 -3.63 22.39 -2.69
N SER A 235 -2.51 21.71 -2.96
CA SER A 235 -1.15 22.23 -2.77
C SER A 235 -0.44 22.62 -4.08
N GLY A 236 -1.15 22.64 -5.21
CA GLY A 236 -0.62 23.15 -6.47
C GLY A 236 -0.26 24.64 -6.38
N PRO A 237 0.67 25.14 -7.21
CA PRO A 237 1.07 26.54 -7.16
C PRO A 237 -0.16 27.42 -7.36
N THR A 238 -0.43 28.30 -6.39
CA THR A 238 -1.25 29.49 -6.62
C THR A 238 -0.65 30.21 -7.82
N CYS A 239 -1.35 30.20 -8.95
CA CYS A 239 -1.07 31.11 -10.07
C CYS A 239 -1.11 32.56 -9.58
#